data_AF-A0A244E2K9-F1
#
_entry.id   AF-A0A244E2K9-F1
#
_cell.length_a   1.000
_cell.length_b   1.000
_cell.length_c   1.000
_cell.angle_alpha   90.00
_cell.angle_beta   90.00
_cell.angle_gamma   90.00
#
_symmetry.space_group_name_H-M   'P 1'
#
loop_
_entity.id
_entity.type
_entity.pdbx_description
1 polymer ?
#
loop_
_entity_poly.entity_id
_entity_poly.type
_entity_poly.pdbx_seq_one_letter_code
_entity_poly.pdbx_strand_id
1 'polypeptide(L)'
;MTPRLLAIAALAGLLAGCASPTPNYDKRFGEAVRDAKRKMTVNPDAGRNTDPAAGMDGRASREAMDRYHDSFKAPPPAVNVINIGGAIGGGGSR
;
A
#
# COMPACT_ATOMS: atom_id res chain seq x y z
N MET A 1 29.09 25.44 -45.09
CA MET A 1 28.01 24.73 -44.36
C MET A 1 27.25 25.76 -43.55
N THR A 2 25.95 25.91 -43.83
CA THR A 2 25.14 27.05 -43.38
C THR A 2 24.73 26.89 -41.90
N PRO A 3 24.95 27.90 -41.04
CA PRO A 3 24.73 27.83 -39.58
C PRO A 3 23.25 27.57 -39.21
N ARG A 4 22.33 27.89 -40.12
CA ARG A 4 20.90 27.56 -40.00
C ARG A 4 20.63 26.05 -39.95
N LEU A 5 21.37 25.24 -40.70
CA LEU A 5 21.20 23.78 -40.69
C LEU A 5 21.64 23.17 -39.36
N LEU A 6 22.71 23.71 -38.75
CA LEU A 6 23.18 23.29 -37.43
C LEU A 6 22.19 23.61 -36.32
N ALA A 7 21.58 24.81 -36.36
CA ALA A 7 20.55 25.20 -35.38
C ALA A 7 19.30 24.31 -35.46
N ILE A 8 18.86 23.96 -36.68
CA ILE A 8 17.70 23.08 -36.89
C ILE A 8 18.00 21.65 -36.41
N ALA A 9 19.22 21.13 -36.68
CA ALA A 9 19.63 19.82 -36.20
C ALA A 9 19.73 19.74 -34.67
N ALA A 10 20.25 20.79 -34.03
CA ALA A 10 20.31 20.89 -32.57
C ALA A 10 18.90 20.91 -31.95
N LEU A 11 17.98 21.70 -32.52
CA LEU A 11 16.59 21.78 -32.07
C LEU A 11 15.86 20.43 -32.25
N ALA A 12 16.07 19.74 -33.36
CA ALA A 12 15.48 18.42 -33.60
C ALA A 12 15.98 17.36 -32.60
N GLY A 13 17.26 17.41 -32.21
CA GLY A 13 17.83 16.53 -31.18
C GLY A 13 17.22 16.78 -29.79
N LEU A 14 16.96 18.05 -29.44
CA LEU A 14 16.29 18.41 -28.18
C LEU A 14 14.83 17.94 -28.13
N LEU A 15 14.11 17.96 -29.26
CA LEU A 15 12.71 17.49 -29.32
C LEU A 15 12.58 15.96 -29.31
N ALA A 16 13.60 15.22 -29.76
CA ALA A 16 13.58 13.75 -29.79
C ALA A 16 13.53 13.12 -28.38
N GLY A 17 13.91 13.85 -27.32
CA GLY A 17 13.77 13.40 -25.95
C GLY A 17 12.34 13.49 -25.39
N CYS A 18 11.48 14.34 -25.97
CA CYS A 18 10.14 14.61 -25.45
C CYS A 18 9.11 13.58 -25.94
N ALA A 19 9.34 12.98 -27.11
CA ALA A 19 8.49 11.95 -27.69
C ALA A 19 9.19 10.58 -27.65
N SER A 20 9.81 10.22 -26.52
CA SER A 20 10.40 8.90 -26.33
C SER A 20 9.27 7.85 -26.30
N PRO A 21 9.09 7.02 -27.35
CA PRO A 21 8.19 5.88 -27.24
C PRO A 21 8.82 4.95 -26.21
N THR A 22 8.09 4.46 -25.23
CA THR A 22 8.62 3.57 -24.19
C THR A 22 8.60 2.12 -24.73
N PRO A 23 9.58 1.68 -25.52
CA PRO A 23 9.41 0.55 -26.43
C PRO A 23 9.33 -0.77 -25.66
N ASN A 24 9.83 -0.79 -24.43
CA ASN A 24 9.82 -1.95 -23.55
C ASN A 24 8.56 -1.98 -22.66
N TYR A 25 8.02 -0.82 -22.27
CA TYR A 25 6.82 -0.73 -21.44
C TYR A 25 5.57 -1.04 -22.27
N ASP A 26 5.44 -0.43 -23.45
CA ASP A 26 4.26 -0.65 -24.30
C ASP A 26 4.18 -2.10 -24.82
N LYS A 27 5.33 -2.70 -25.16
CA LYS A 27 5.37 -4.10 -25.64
C LYS A 27 4.96 -5.13 -24.58
N ARG A 28 5.21 -4.84 -23.29
CA ARG A 28 4.93 -5.78 -22.19
C ARG A 28 3.82 -5.30 -21.26
N PHE A 29 3.11 -4.23 -21.60
CA PHE A 29 2.05 -3.67 -20.76
C PHE A 29 1.02 -4.73 -20.34
N GLY A 30 0.56 -5.55 -21.29
CA GLY A 30 -0.39 -6.63 -21.00
C GLY A 30 0.15 -7.68 -20.02
N GLU A 31 1.45 -7.98 -20.07
CA GLU A 31 2.08 -8.89 -19.11
C GLU A 31 2.22 -8.24 -17.74
N ALA A 32 2.65 -6.98 -17.68
CA ALA A 32 2.77 -6.21 -16.45
C ALA A 32 1.42 -6.12 -15.71
N VAL A 33 0.32 -5.89 -16.44
CA VAL A 33 -1.04 -5.86 -15.86
C VAL A 33 -1.45 -7.25 -15.36
N ARG A 34 -1.16 -8.32 -16.12
CA ARG A 34 -1.47 -9.70 -15.69
C ARG A 34 -0.67 -10.10 -14.45
N ASP A 35 0.59 -9.68 -14.37
CA ASP A 35 1.46 -9.95 -13.23
C ASP A 35 1.01 -9.16 -11.99
N ALA A 36 0.70 -7.87 -12.15
CA ALA A 36 0.12 -7.05 -11.09
C ALA A 36 -1.19 -7.64 -10.58
N LYS A 37 -2.09 -8.06 -11.48
CA LYS A 37 -3.34 -8.73 -11.12
C LYS A 37 -3.08 -10.02 -10.33
N ARG A 38 -2.12 -10.86 -10.74
CA ARG A 38 -1.75 -12.07 -9.99
C ARG A 38 -1.25 -11.74 -8.59
N LYS A 39 -0.40 -10.72 -8.45
CA LYS A 39 0.13 -10.26 -7.15
C LYS A 39 -0.94 -9.69 -6.22
N MET A 40 -1.98 -9.06 -6.78
CA MET A 40 -3.10 -8.49 -6.02
C MET A 40 -4.23 -9.50 -5.76
N THR A 41 -4.20 -10.67 -6.41
CA THR A 41 -5.23 -11.70 -6.23
C THR A 41 -4.90 -12.51 -4.98
N VAL A 42 -5.68 -12.33 -3.92
CA VAL A 42 -5.51 -13.04 -2.64
C VAL A 42 -5.73 -14.54 -2.78
N ASN A 43 -6.76 -14.95 -3.53
CA ASN A 43 -7.06 -16.36 -3.78
C ASN A 43 -7.46 -16.58 -5.26
N PRO A 44 -6.59 -17.20 -6.08
CA PRO A 44 -6.87 -17.44 -7.50
C PRO A 44 -7.95 -18.51 -7.74
N ASP A 45 -8.20 -19.41 -6.79
CA ASP A 45 -9.17 -20.51 -6.90
C ASP A 45 -10.54 -20.17 -6.28
N ALA A 46 -10.75 -18.93 -5.84
CA ALA A 46 -11.98 -18.51 -5.15
C ALA A 46 -13.27 -18.81 -5.94
N GLY A 47 -13.24 -18.74 -7.27
CA GLY A 47 -14.40 -19.06 -8.12
C GLY A 47 -14.73 -20.55 -8.23
N ARG A 48 -13.84 -21.43 -7.76
CA ARG A 48 -14.06 -22.88 -7.67
C ARG A 48 -14.62 -23.29 -6.31
N ASN A 49 -14.58 -22.39 -5.33
CA ASN A 49 -15.13 -22.64 -4.02
C ASN A 49 -16.66 -22.55 -4.09
N THR A 50 -17.34 -23.64 -3.72
CA THR A 50 -18.81 -23.71 -3.64
C THR A 50 -19.32 -23.36 -2.25
N ASP A 51 -18.44 -23.18 -1.26
CA ASP A 51 -18.82 -22.74 0.08
C ASP A 51 -19.45 -21.34 -0.01
N PRO A 52 -20.71 -21.16 0.44
CA PRO A 52 -21.32 -19.84 0.47
C PRO A 52 -20.46 -18.91 1.33
N ALA A 53 -20.13 -17.73 0.81
CA ALA A 53 -19.47 -16.68 1.57
C ALA A 53 -20.46 -16.14 2.63
N ALA A 54 -20.62 -16.87 3.73
CA ALA A 54 -21.59 -16.61 4.78
C ALA A 54 -21.30 -15.31 5.55
N GLY A 55 -20.08 -14.76 5.42
CA GLY A 55 -19.69 -13.51 6.05
C GLY A 55 -19.74 -13.57 7.58
N MET A 56 -19.87 -12.41 8.22
CA MET A 56 -20.17 -12.32 9.65
C MET A 56 -21.68 -12.34 9.88
N ASP A 57 -22.13 -12.94 10.98
CA ASP A 57 -23.54 -12.84 11.36
C ASP A 57 -23.94 -11.39 11.69
N GLY A 58 -25.23 -11.08 11.57
CA GLY A 58 -25.73 -9.71 11.75
C GLY A 58 -25.48 -9.14 13.15
N ARG A 59 -25.51 -9.98 14.20
CA ARG A 59 -25.22 -9.51 15.57
C ARG A 59 -23.75 -9.23 15.75
N ALA A 60 -22.87 -10.14 15.32
CA ALA A 60 -21.43 -9.90 15.36
C ALA A 60 -21.02 -8.67 14.55
N SER A 61 -21.65 -8.47 13.38
CA SER A 61 -21.41 -7.29 12.54
C SER A 61 -21.79 -6.00 13.26
N ARG A 62 -22.96 -5.96 13.92
CA ARG A 62 -23.38 -4.80 14.72
C ARG A 62 -22.41 -4.50 15.86
N GLU A 63 -22.10 -5.50 16.67
CA GLU A 63 -21.18 -5.35 17.82
C GLU A 63 -19.78 -4.93 17.38
N ALA A 64 -19.31 -5.40 16.22
CA ALA A 64 -18.04 -4.97 15.65
C ALA A 64 -18.06 -3.47 15.28
N MET A 65 -19.14 -2.99 14.67
CA MET A 65 -19.30 -1.57 14.32
C MET A 65 -19.47 -0.70 15.56
N ASP A 66 -20.20 -1.15 16.58
CA ASP A 66 -20.36 -0.44 17.84
C ASP A 66 -19.00 -0.25 18.53
N ARG A 67 -18.19 -1.32 18.63
CA ARG A 67 -16.81 -1.22 19.14
C ARG A 67 -15.92 -0.31 18.31
N TYR A 68 -16.05 -0.34 16.98
CA TYR A 68 -15.31 0.55 16.10
C TYR A 68 -15.64 2.01 16.41
N HIS A 69 -16.92 2.36 16.53
CA HIS A 69 -17.34 3.71 16.89
C HIS A 69 -16.89 4.12 18.29
N ASP A 70 -16.99 3.22 19.27
CA ASP A 70 -16.56 3.49 20.64
C ASP A 70 -15.06 3.75 20.75
N SER A 71 -14.25 3.12 19.88
CA SER A 71 -12.80 3.36 19.84
C SER A 71 -12.41 4.81 19.52
N PHE A 72 -13.31 5.59 18.90
CA PHE A 72 -13.09 7.01 18.63
C PHE A 72 -13.67 7.94 19.69
N LYS A 73 -14.48 7.42 20.62
CA LYS A 73 -15.11 8.23 21.69
C LYS A 73 -14.19 8.38 22.90
N ALA A 74 -13.39 7.36 23.18
CA ALA A 74 -12.45 7.38 24.29
C ALA A 74 -11.05 7.80 23.80
N PRO A 75 -10.37 8.76 24.46
CA PRO A 75 -8.94 8.94 24.28
C PRO A 75 -8.23 7.60 24.48
N PRO A 76 -7.19 7.25 23.69
CA PRO A 76 -6.45 6.03 23.90
C PRO A 76 -6.04 5.95 25.37
N PRO A 77 -6.35 4.85 26.09
CA PRO A 77 -5.93 4.73 27.47
C PRO A 77 -4.42 4.93 27.51
N ALA A 78 -3.94 5.74 28.45
CA ALA A 78 -2.51 5.95 28.62
C ALA A 78 -1.87 4.55 28.72
N VAL A 79 -1.04 4.21 27.74
CA VAL A 79 -0.35 2.93 27.70
C VAL A 79 0.61 2.97 28.88
N ASN A 80 0.19 2.43 30.02
CA ASN A 80 1.06 2.30 31.18
C ASN A 80 2.11 1.26 30.80
N VAL A 81 3.24 1.73 30.28
CA VAL A 81 4.45 0.92 30.11
C VAL A 81 4.85 0.52 31.52
N ILE A 82 4.47 -0.69 31.93
CA ILE A 82 4.96 -1.28 33.16
C ILE A 82 6.45 -1.55 32.93
N ASN A 83 7.28 -0.61 33.34
CA ASN A 83 8.72 -0.74 33.26
C ASN A 83 9.18 -1.72 34.35
N ILE A 84 8.99 -3.01 34.13
CA ILE A 84 9.58 -4.07 34.97
C ILE A 84 11.09 -4.06 34.70
N GLY A 85 11.82 -3.17 35.37
CA GLY A 85 13.26 -3.05 35.13
C GLY A 85 14.02 -1.95 35.86
N GLY A 86 13.52 -1.37 36.95
CA GLY A 86 14.24 -0.24 37.58
C GLY A 86 13.84 0.12 39.00
N ALA A 87 14.10 -0.77 39.97
CA ALA A 87 14.53 -0.46 41.34
C ALA A 87 14.56 -1.75 42.19
N ILE A 88 15.42 -2.71 41.82
CA ILE A 88 16.03 -3.60 42.82
C ILE A 88 17.27 -2.86 43.34
N GLY A 89 17.09 -1.97 44.31
CA GLY A 89 18.19 -1.10 44.73
C GLY A 89 17.91 -0.32 46.01
N GLY A 90 17.99 -1.02 47.15
CA GLY A 90 18.56 -0.48 48.38
C GLY A 90 17.74 0.51 49.23
N GLY A 91 17.29 0.03 50.40
CA GLY A 91 17.57 0.74 51.65
C GLY A 91 16.40 1.41 52.38
N GLY A 92 16.03 0.82 53.52
CA GLY A 92 16.03 1.55 54.79
C GLY A 92 14.71 2.10 55.35
N SER A 93 14.22 1.40 56.38
CA SER A 93 13.56 1.91 57.60
C SER A 93 12.37 2.86 57.47
N ARG A 94 11.17 2.30 57.66
CA ARG A 94 10.21 2.68 58.72
C ARG A 94 9.18 1.58 58.89
#